data_AF-A0A7J4TJH4-F1
#
_entry.id   AF-A0A7J4TJH4-F1
#
_cell.length_a   1.000
_cell.length_b   1.000
_cell.length_c   1.000
_cell.angle_alpha   90.00
_cell.angle_beta   90.00
_cell.angle_gamma   90.00
#
_symmetry.space_group_name_H-M   'P 1'
#
loop_
_entity.id
_entity.type
_entity.pdbx_description
1 polymer ?
#
loop_
_entity_poly.entity_id
_entity_poly.type
_entity_poly.pdbx_seq_one_letter_code
_entity_poly.pdbx_strand_id
1 'polypeptide(L)' 'MIKVAVTGANGRIGSKIIKTMLKQEDMKVVAAIGAPN' A
#
# COMPACT_ATOMS: atom_id res chain seq x y z
N MET A 1 -7.61 14.00 -0.63
CA MET A 1 -7.17 12.71 -0.06
C MET A 1 -7.50 11.57 -1.01
N ILE A 2 -6.51 11.05 -1.72
CA ILE A 2 -6.61 9.95 -2.68
C ILE A 2 -6.67 8.63 -1.90
N LYS A 3 -7.68 7.80 -2.21
CA LYS A 3 -7.83 6.47 -1.59
C LYS A 3 -7.15 5.43 -2.46
N VAL A 4 -6.26 4.63 -1.88
CA VAL A 4 -5.44 3.69 -2.64
C VAL A 4 -5.56 2.27 -2.07
N ALA A 5 -5.80 1.31 -2.96
CA ALA A 5 -5.65 -0.12 -2.68
C ALA A 5 -4.35 -0.64 -3.31
N VAL A 6 -3.57 -1.41 -2.56
CA VAL A 6 -2.29 -1.98 -3.02
C VAL A 6 -2.41 -3.50 -3.09
N THR A 7 -2.15 -4.09 -4.26
CA THR A 7 -2.01 -5.54 -4.45
C THR A 7 -0.54 -5.95 -4.41
N GLY A 8 -0.25 -7.22 -4.13
CA GLY A 8 1.12 -7.71 -3.92
C GLY A 8 1.78 -7.14 -2.66
N ALA A 9 0.98 -6.80 -1.64
CA ALA A 9 1.43 -6.11 -0.43
C ALA A 9 2.45 -6.91 0.40
N ASN A 10 2.41 -8.24 0.35
CA ASN A 10 3.39 -9.13 0.99
C ASN A 10 4.75 -9.15 0.28
N GLY A 11 4.88 -8.53 -0.90
CA GLY A 11 6.13 -8.46 -1.63
C GLY A 11 7.05 -7.31 -1.18
N ARG A 12 8.35 -7.44 -1.49
CA ARG A 12 9.36 -6.39 -1.23
C ARG A 12 8.96 -5.02 -1.78
N ILE A 13 8.42 -5.00 -2.99
CA ILE A 13 7.97 -3.77 -3.66
C ILE A 13 6.68 -3.23 -3.05
N GLY A 14 5.68 -4.09 -2.84
CA GLY A 14 4.41 -3.70 -2.21
C GLY A 14 4.61 -3.03 -0.85
N SER A 15 5.46 -3.61 0.00
CA SER A 15 5.82 -3.02 1.28
C SER A 15 6.50 -1.65 1.15
N LYS A 16 7.42 -1.48 0.18
CA LYS A 16 8.11 -0.20 -0.05
C LYS A 16 7.16 0.88 -0.57
N ILE A 17 6.22 0.53 -1.44
CA ILE A 17 5.16 1.42 -1.92
C ILE A 17 4.33 1.91 -0.74
N ILE A 18 3.75 1.00 0.05
CA ILE A 18 2.90 1.33 1.20
C ILE A 18 3.66 2.27 2.17
N LYS A 19 4.90 1.94 2.53
CA LYS A 19 5.74 2.78 3.41
C LYS A 19 6.01 4.18 2.85
N THR A 20 6.10 4.31 1.53
CA THR A 20 6.31 5.61 0.88
C THR A 20 5.02 6.43 0.90
N MET A 21 3.88 5.79 0.63
CA MET A 21 2.56 6.43 0.63
C MET A 21 2.15 6.92 2.01
N LEU A 22 2.51 6.21 3.08
CA LEU A 22 2.25 6.65 4.46
C LEU A 22 2.96 7.95 4.84
N LYS A 23 3.93 8.42 4.05
CA LYS A 23 4.62 9.71 4.26
C LYS A 23 3.96 10.87 3.50
N GLN A 24 2.94 10.61 2.68
CA GLN A 24 2.24 11.64 1.93
C GLN A 24 0.91 11.96 2.60
N GLU A 25 0.65 13.24 2.85
CA GLU A 25 -0.54 13.71 3.57
C GLU A 25 -1.82 13.67 2.72
N ASP A 26 -1.67 13.68 1.38
CA ASP A 26 -2.78 13.65 0.44
C ASP A 26 -3.24 12.24 0.07
N MET A 27 -2.64 11.19 0.63
CA MET A 27 -2.92 9.79 0.32
C MET A 27 -3.38 8.98 1.54
N LYS A 28 -4.30 8.04 1.30
CA LYS A 28 -4.78 7.09 2.31
C LYS A 28 -4.83 5.68 1.73
N VAL A 29 -4.01 4.78 2.28
CA VAL A 29 -4.09 3.34 1.98
C VAL A 29 -5.34 2.77 2.64
N VAL A 30 -6.27 2.26 1.84
CA VAL A 30 -7.56 1.71 2.31
C VAL A 30 -7.60 0.18 2.27
N ALA A 31 -6.72 -0.45 1.51
CA ALA A 31 -6.58 -1.90 1.46
C ALA A 31 -5.15 -2.29 1.04
N ALA A 32 -4.66 -3.38 1.61
CA ALA A 32 -3.40 -4.01 1.24
C ALA A 32 -3.65 -5.51 1.07
N ILE A 33 -3.56 -6.00 -0.17
CA ILE A 33 -3.89 -7.37 -0.55
C ILE A 33 -2.60 -8.13 -0.86
N GLY A 34 -2.36 -9.22 -0.14
CA GLY A 34 -1.27 -10.16 -0.39
C GLY A 34 -1.74 -11.39 -1.16
N ALA A 35 -0.79 -12.21 -1.60
CA ALA A 35 -1.11 -13.57 -2.02
C ALA A 35 -1.63 -14.38 -0.80
N PRO A 36 -2.53 -15.36 -1.01
CA PRO A 36 -2.92 -16.31 0.03
C PRO A 36 -1.67 -17.04 0.56
N ASN A 37 -1.67 -17.34 1.86
CA ASN A 37 -0.68 -18.22 2.48
C ASN A 37 -1.22 -19.65 2.51
#